data_AF-A0A8H6HSG0-F1
#
_entry.id   AF-A0A8H6HSG0-F1
#
_cell.length_a   1.000
_cell.length_b   1.000
_cell.length_c   1.000
_cell.angle_alpha   90.00
_cell.angle_beta   90.00
_cell.angle_gamma   90.00
#
_symmetry.space_group_name_H-M   'P 1'
#
loop_
_entity.id
_entity.type
_entity.pdbx_description
1 polymer ?
#
loop_
_entity_poly.entity_id
_entity_poly.type
_entity_poly.pdbx_seq_one_letter_code
_entity_poly.pdbx_strand_id
1 'polypeptide(L)'
;NPFFIGWRKLPNELKEHVFGFISLSDVISFADVALSFRHYAVKCLRHRLTLLIEPYALPLYSLLLVLDRSNSVIGGSLALELVHPTGLIPNNLDLYCPNQEADDLCGFLLSQVYDPVPDTIVYPLIVDDTPGRNCIEAVRTLHHPVKGSTIHIIISDSSSALPPIYSVHSTFLMNFVSANGIYSCYPSLTERNI
;
A
#
# COMPACT_ATOMS: atom_id res chain seq x y z
N ASN A 1 -34.31 10.95 -22.03
CA ASN A 1 -34.35 9.52 -21.66
C ASN A 1 -34.64 9.45 -20.16
N PRO A 2 -35.88 9.12 -19.73
CA PRO A 2 -36.32 9.23 -18.34
C PRO A 2 -35.68 8.21 -17.38
N PHE A 3 -34.86 7.28 -17.88
CA PHE A 3 -34.20 6.25 -17.07
C PHE A 3 -32.74 6.53 -16.72
N PHE A 4 -32.18 7.68 -17.13
CA PHE A 4 -30.79 8.02 -16.80
C PHE A 4 -30.71 8.88 -15.55
N ILE A 5 -30.55 8.24 -14.38
CA ILE A 5 -30.15 8.95 -13.16
C ILE A 5 -28.68 9.33 -13.34
N GLY A 6 -28.41 10.59 -13.68
CA GLY A 6 -27.03 11.06 -13.83
C GLY A 6 -26.22 10.90 -12.54
N TRP A 7 -24.92 10.63 -12.67
CA TRP A 7 -23.97 10.33 -11.57
C TRP A 7 -24.16 11.16 -10.30
N ARG A 8 -24.42 12.47 -10.45
CA ARG A 8 -24.63 13.38 -9.31
C ARG A 8 -25.77 12.96 -8.39
N LYS A 9 -26.85 12.40 -8.96
CA LYS A 9 -28.05 11.94 -8.26
C LYS A 9 -27.94 10.52 -7.72
N LEU A 10 -26.86 9.79 -8.04
CA LEU A 10 -26.64 8.46 -7.50
C LEU A 10 -26.38 8.55 -5.98
N PRO A 11 -26.98 7.70 -5.13
CA PRO A 11 -26.66 7.58 -3.71
C PRO A 11 -25.16 7.42 -3.47
N ASN A 12 -24.66 7.94 -2.35
CA ASN A 12 -23.22 7.90 -2.05
C ASN A 12 -22.71 6.47 -1.86
N GLU A 13 -23.55 5.59 -1.34
CA GLU A 13 -23.26 4.19 -1.08
C GLU A 13 -23.00 3.45 -2.41
N LEU A 14 -23.80 3.72 -3.43
CA LEU A 14 -23.62 3.13 -4.77
C LEU A 14 -22.41 3.69 -5.49
N LYS A 15 -22.15 4.99 -5.33
CA LYS A 15 -20.92 5.60 -5.85
C LYS A 15 -19.69 5.01 -5.17
N GLU A 16 -19.71 4.82 -3.85
CA GLU A 16 -18.63 4.19 -3.07
C GLU A 16 -18.43 2.73 -3.50
N HIS A 17 -19.53 2.00 -3.76
CA HIS A 17 -19.48 0.65 -4.29
C HIS A 17 -18.80 0.59 -5.66
N VAL A 18 -19.20 1.43 -6.62
CA VAL A 18 -18.55 1.49 -7.95
C VAL A 18 -17.06 1.81 -7.81
N PHE A 19 -16.71 2.78 -6.96
CA PHE A 19 -15.33 3.16 -6.70
C PHE A 19 -14.51 2.07 -5.99
N GLY A 20 -15.17 1.11 -5.37
CA GLY A 20 -14.56 -0.09 -4.81
C GLY A 20 -13.96 -1.03 -5.85
N PHE A 21 -14.48 -1.03 -7.09
CA PHE A 21 -14.11 -2.01 -8.13
C PHE A 21 -13.31 -1.43 -9.30
N ILE A 22 -13.15 -0.11 -9.38
CA ILE A 22 -12.41 0.52 -10.49
C ILE A 22 -10.93 0.70 -10.16
N SER A 23 -10.09 0.56 -11.18
CA SER A 23 -8.65 0.76 -11.07
C SER A 23 -8.29 2.21 -10.75
N LEU A 24 -7.05 2.44 -10.31
CA LEU A 24 -6.53 3.77 -10.09
C LEU A 24 -6.52 4.60 -11.38
N SER A 25 -6.23 4.00 -12.55
CA SER A 25 -6.27 4.72 -13.83
C SER A 25 -7.68 5.19 -14.18
N ASP A 26 -8.69 4.36 -13.91
CA ASP A 26 -10.10 4.73 -14.10
C ASP A 26 -10.54 5.82 -13.12
N VAL A 27 -10.09 5.75 -11.87
CA VAL A 27 -10.34 6.77 -10.84
C VAL A 27 -9.75 8.12 -11.23
N ILE A 28 -8.53 8.13 -11.77
CA ILE A 28 -7.87 9.34 -12.27
C ILE A 28 -8.64 9.89 -13.48
N SER A 29 -8.97 9.03 -14.44
CA SER A 29 -9.78 9.41 -15.60
C SER A 29 -11.12 10.03 -15.20
N PHE A 30 -11.75 9.51 -14.14
CA PHE A 30 -12.98 10.07 -13.58
C PHE A 30 -12.74 11.41 -12.87
N ALA A 31 -11.64 11.53 -12.11
CA ALA A 31 -11.29 12.75 -11.39
C ALA A 31 -11.02 13.93 -12.34
N ASP A 32 -10.49 13.66 -13.53
CA ASP A 32 -10.16 14.66 -14.55
C ASP A 32 -11.39 15.29 -15.22
N VAL A 33 -12.58 14.69 -15.07
CA VAL A 33 -13.81 15.21 -15.65
C VAL A 33 -14.31 16.48 -14.94
N ALA A 34 -14.12 16.60 -13.61
CA ALA A 34 -14.56 17.77 -12.84
C ALA A 34 -13.91 17.85 -11.45
N LEU A 35 -13.72 19.07 -10.91
CA LEU A 35 -13.19 19.30 -9.56
C LEU A 35 -13.98 18.58 -8.44
N SER A 36 -15.31 18.50 -8.57
CA SER A 36 -16.13 17.76 -7.60
C SER A 36 -15.85 16.26 -7.62
N PHE A 37 -15.45 15.72 -8.78
CA PHE A 37 -15.10 14.31 -8.93
C PHE A 37 -13.71 14.02 -8.40
N ARG A 38 -12.76 14.96 -8.50
CA ARG A 38 -11.46 14.84 -7.83
C ARG A 38 -11.58 14.70 -6.31
N HIS A 39 -12.39 15.54 -5.66
CA HIS A 39 -12.64 15.43 -4.21
C HIS A 39 -13.26 14.07 -3.86
N TYR A 40 -14.19 13.60 -4.70
CA TYR A 40 -14.85 12.33 -4.51
C TYR A 40 -13.87 11.14 -4.68
N ALA A 41 -13.05 11.15 -5.72
CA ALA A 41 -12.02 10.14 -5.98
C ALA A 41 -11.04 10.02 -4.80
N VAL A 42 -10.56 11.15 -4.28
CA VAL A 42 -9.68 11.17 -3.10
C VAL A 42 -10.38 10.58 -1.87
N LYS A 43 -11.65 10.93 -1.64
CA LYS A 43 -12.44 10.37 -0.53
C LYS A 43 -12.56 8.85 -0.67
N CYS A 44 -12.87 8.35 -1.86
CA CYS A 44 -13.02 6.92 -2.11
C CYS A 44 -11.70 6.15 -2.00
N LEU A 45 -10.59 6.68 -2.51
CA LEU A 45 -9.26 6.08 -2.34
C LEU A 45 -8.86 6.01 -0.86
N ARG A 46 -9.10 7.09 -0.10
CA ARG A 46 -8.88 7.09 1.35
C ARG A 46 -9.74 6.07 2.06
N HIS A 47 -11.02 5.98 1.71
CA HIS A 47 -11.93 5.00 2.30
C HIS A 47 -11.47 3.56 2.03
N ARG A 48 -11.05 3.24 0.79
CA ARG A 48 -10.47 1.94 0.44
C ARG A 48 -9.23 1.62 1.28
N LEU A 49 -8.31 2.58 1.40
CA LEU A 49 -7.11 2.40 2.23
C LEU A 49 -7.48 2.15 3.70
N THR A 50 -8.48 2.86 4.24
CA THR A 50 -8.98 2.60 5.60
C THR A 50 -9.46 1.15 5.76
N LEU A 51 -10.28 0.65 4.83
CA LEU A 51 -10.81 -0.71 4.88
C LEU A 51 -9.70 -1.77 4.79
N LEU A 52 -8.67 -1.53 3.96
CA LEU A 52 -7.54 -2.45 3.82
C LEU A 52 -6.61 -2.45 5.03
N ILE A 53 -6.54 -1.34 5.78
CA ILE A 53 -5.71 -1.22 6.98
C ILE A 53 -6.44 -1.72 8.24
N GLU A 54 -7.77 -1.73 8.25
CA GLU A 54 -8.59 -2.16 9.40
C GLU A 54 -8.19 -3.54 9.98
N PRO A 55 -7.90 -4.59 9.19
CA PRO A 55 -7.49 -5.89 9.72
C PRO A 55 -6.17 -5.85 10.53
N TYR A 56 -5.33 -4.84 10.30
CA TYR A 56 -4.07 -4.62 11.00
C TYR A 56 -4.24 -3.84 12.29
N ALA A 57 -5.46 -3.42 12.66
CA ALA A 57 -5.73 -2.63 13.86
C ALA A 57 -4.85 -1.37 14.01
N LEU A 58 -4.37 -0.82 12.88
CA LEU A 58 -3.59 0.40 12.86
C LEU A 58 -4.51 1.60 12.59
N PRO A 59 -4.47 2.66 13.42
CA PRO A 59 -5.16 3.90 13.10
C PRO A 59 -4.55 4.53 11.85
N LEU A 60 -5.34 4.64 10.76
CA LEU A 60 -4.84 5.11 9.47
C LEU A 60 -4.12 6.46 9.56
N TYR A 61 -4.66 7.41 10.33
CA TYR A 61 -4.04 8.72 10.51
C TYR A 61 -2.63 8.61 11.12
N SER A 62 -2.49 7.83 12.19
CA SER A 62 -1.19 7.61 12.86
C SER A 62 -0.21 6.86 11.97
N LEU A 63 -0.70 5.88 11.19
CA LEU A 63 0.11 5.18 10.21
C LEU A 63 0.64 6.14 9.14
N LEU A 64 -0.22 6.94 8.50
CA LEU A 64 0.23 7.90 7.48
C LEU A 64 1.22 8.93 8.06
N LEU A 65 1.02 9.36 9.32
CA LEU A 65 1.95 10.27 10.00
C LEU A 65 3.34 9.66 10.19
N VAL A 66 3.43 8.39 10.62
CA VAL A 66 4.73 7.74 10.77
C VAL A 66 5.38 7.46 9.42
N LEU A 67 4.60 7.10 8.39
CA LEU A 67 5.12 6.89 7.04
C LEU A 67 5.73 8.18 6.47
N ASP A 68 5.09 9.34 6.69
CA ASP A 68 5.61 10.64 6.25
C ASP A 68 6.94 10.97 6.94
N ARG A 69 7.00 10.78 8.27
CA ARG A 69 8.20 11.10 9.07
C ARG A 69 9.38 10.20 8.76
N SER A 70 9.13 8.92 8.54
CA SER A 70 10.15 7.90 8.31
C SER A 70 10.50 7.72 6.83
N ASN A 71 9.93 8.52 5.92
CA ASN A 71 10.02 8.31 4.47
C ASN A 71 9.69 6.86 4.05
N SER A 72 8.77 6.23 4.77
CA SER A 72 8.35 4.85 4.54
C SER A 72 7.11 4.79 3.67
N VAL A 73 6.88 3.65 3.03
CA VAL A 73 5.74 3.43 2.15
C VAL A 73 5.13 2.05 2.38
N ILE A 74 3.83 1.92 2.10
CA ILE A 74 3.15 0.63 2.02
C ILE A 74 3.36 0.09 0.62
N GLY A 75 3.76 -1.17 0.47
CA GLY A 75 3.92 -1.83 -0.82
C GLY A 75 3.14 -3.14 -0.91
N GLY A 76 3.64 -4.04 -1.76
CA GLY A 76 3.15 -5.41 -1.83
C GLY A 76 1.69 -5.54 -2.27
N SER A 77 1.03 -6.60 -1.78
CA SER A 77 -0.33 -6.96 -2.19
C SER A 77 -1.39 -5.92 -1.80
N LEU A 78 -1.19 -5.18 -0.70
CA LEU A 78 -2.11 -4.11 -0.30
C LEU A 78 -2.03 -2.92 -1.26
N ALA A 79 -0.82 -2.47 -1.61
CA ALA A 79 -0.66 -1.38 -2.56
C ALA A 79 -1.21 -1.73 -3.94
N LEU A 80 -1.05 -2.99 -4.36
CA LEU A 80 -1.69 -3.52 -5.54
C LEU A 80 -3.21 -3.45 -5.46
N GLU A 81 -3.84 -3.94 -4.38
CA GLU A 81 -5.31 -3.94 -4.25
C GLU A 81 -5.89 -2.52 -4.27
N LEU A 82 -5.12 -1.51 -3.86
CA LEU A 82 -5.48 -0.10 -4.03
C LEU A 82 -5.37 0.40 -5.47
N VAL A 83 -4.36 -0.04 -6.21
CA VAL A 83 -4.12 0.36 -7.60
C VAL A 83 -5.08 -0.36 -8.54
N HIS A 84 -5.33 -1.63 -8.31
CA HIS A 84 -6.21 -2.47 -9.09
C HIS A 84 -6.95 -3.41 -8.15
N PRO A 85 -8.19 -3.07 -7.75
CA PRO A 85 -9.00 -3.91 -6.89
C PRO A 85 -9.30 -5.26 -7.57
N THR A 86 -8.65 -6.31 -7.10
CA THR A 86 -8.84 -7.68 -7.59
C THR A 86 -9.80 -8.50 -6.72
N GLY A 87 -10.16 -7.97 -5.55
CA GLY A 87 -10.85 -8.72 -4.50
C GLY A 87 -9.91 -9.63 -3.71
N LEU A 88 -8.60 -9.51 -3.91
CA LEU A 88 -7.62 -10.18 -3.06
C LEU A 88 -7.65 -9.55 -1.67
N ILE A 89 -7.61 -10.40 -0.65
CA ILE A 89 -7.45 -9.97 0.73
C ILE A 89 -5.96 -10.08 1.06
N PRO A 90 -5.24 -8.97 1.31
CA PRO A 90 -3.84 -9.02 1.69
C PRO A 90 -3.66 -9.82 2.99
N ASN A 91 -2.78 -10.83 2.95
CA ASN A 91 -2.49 -11.68 4.11
C ASN A 91 -1.52 -11.01 5.11
N ASN A 92 -0.78 -10.00 4.64
CA ASN A 92 0.20 -9.23 5.39
C ASN A 92 0.25 -7.78 4.90
N LEU A 93 0.82 -6.92 5.74
CA LEU A 93 1.10 -5.54 5.41
C LEU A 93 2.61 -5.38 5.21
N ASP A 94 3.01 -5.05 3.98
CA ASP A 94 4.40 -4.78 3.63
C ASP A 94 4.70 -3.28 3.76
N LEU A 95 5.56 -2.93 4.71
CA LEU A 95 6.08 -1.58 4.91
C LEU A 95 7.54 -1.53 4.47
N TYR A 96 7.85 -0.65 3.55
CA TYR A 96 9.21 -0.40 3.09
C TYR A 96 9.74 0.86 3.79
N CYS A 97 10.93 0.78 4.37
CA CYS A 97 11.55 1.91 5.07
C CYS A 97 13.04 2.06 4.75
N PRO A 98 13.58 3.29 4.81
CA PRO A 98 15.03 3.49 4.87
C PRO A 98 15.63 2.85 6.13
N ASN A 99 16.86 2.34 6.05
CA ASN A 99 17.52 1.71 7.21
C ASN A 99 17.62 2.60 8.45
N GLN A 100 17.92 3.88 8.25
CA GLN A 100 18.04 4.87 9.33
C GLN A 100 16.74 5.06 10.12
N GLU A 101 15.59 4.74 9.52
CA GLU A 101 14.25 5.01 10.04
C GLU A 101 13.55 3.73 10.55
N ALA A 102 14.19 2.57 10.39
CA ALA A 102 13.59 1.27 10.68
C ALA A 102 13.25 1.08 12.16
N ASP A 103 14.09 1.60 13.05
CA ASP A 103 13.88 1.49 14.50
C ASP A 103 12.70 2.37 14.97
N ASP A 104 12.54 3.56 14.40
CA ASP A 104 11.41 4.45 14.71
C ASP A 104 10.08 3.88 14.22
N LEU A 105 10.06 3.34 12.99
CA LEU A 105 8.87 2.66 12.46
C LEU A 105 8.53 1.40 13.29
N CYS A 106 9.55 0.62 13.67
CA CYS A 106 9.36 -0.55 14.53
C CYS A 106 8.81 -0.14 15.90
N GLY A 107 9.39 0.88 16.53
CA GLY A 107 8.93 1.43 17.81
C GLY A 107 7.47 1.88 17.78
N PHE A 108 7.05 2.53 16.69
CA PHE A 108 5.64 2.84 16.48
C PHE A 108 4.78 1.57 16.48
N LEU A 109 5.12 0.54 15.70
CA LEU A 109 4.32 -0.68 15.61
C LEU A 109 4.26 -1.45 16.94
N LEU A 110 5.37 -1.53 17.66
CA LEU A 110 5.42 -2.11 19.01
C LEU A 110 4.46 -1.35 19.97
N SER A 111 4.37 -0.03 19.85
CA SER A 111 3.39 0.77 20.61
C SER A 111 1.93 0.45 20.24
N GLN A 112 1.68 -0.16 19.07
CA GLN A 112 0.38 -0.63 18.60
C GLN A 112 0.12 -2.11 18.94
N VAL A 113 0.78 -2.64 19.98
CA VAL A 113 0.55 -4.02 20.50
C VAL A 113 0.98 -5.11 19.52
N TYR A 114 1.90 -4.79 18.61
CA TYR A 114 2.58 -5.79 17.80
C TYR A 114 3.75 -6.39 18.56
N ASP A 115 3.93 -7.70 18.42
CA ASP A 115 5.07 -8.43 18.98
C ASP A 115 6.07 -8.77 17.87
N PRO A 116 7.38 -8.62 18.12
CA PRO A 116 8.39 -9.08 17.18
C PRO A 116 8.34 -10.60 17.10
N VAL A 117 8.35 -11.13 15.88
CA VAL A 117 8.55 -12.56 15.65
C VAL A 117 10.05 -12.84 15.80
N PRO A 118 10.48 -13.72 16.72
CA PRO A 118 11.89 -14.10 16.85
C PRO A 118 12.43 -14.67 15.54
N ASP A 119 13.74 -14.49 15.30
CA ASP A 119 14.48 -15.11 14.18
C ASP A 119 14.06 -14.72 12.75
N THR A 120 13.30 -13.63 12.55
CA THR A 120 12.84 -13.24 11.20
C THR A 120 13.77 -12.29 10.44
N ILE A 121 15.07 -12.24 10.78
CA ILE A 121 16.07 -11.57 9.96
C ILE A 121 16.36 -12.46 8.75
N VAL A 122 15.61 -12.27 7.67
CA VAL A 122 15.98 -12.85 6.37
C VAL A 122 17.07 -11.95 5.78
N TYR A 123 18.33 -12.39 5.97
CA TYR A 123 19.46 -11.98 5.12
C TYR A 123 19.09 -12.18 3.64
N PRO A 124 19.64 -11.37 2.73
CA PRO A 124 19.12 -11.21 1.37
C PRO A 124 18.82 -12.56 0.73
N LEU A 125 17.65 -12.70 0.10
CA LEU A 125 17.36 -13.77 -0.86
C LEU A 125 18.49 -13.78 -1.90
N ILE A 126 19.56 -14.53 -1.63
CA ILE A 126 20.53 -14.93 -2.63
C ILE A 126 19.85 -16.06 -3.39
N VAL A 127 19.22 -15.70 -4.51
CA VAL A 127 19.07 -16.64 -5.61
C VAL A 127 19.57 -15.92 -6.86
N ASP A 128 20.68 -16.45 -7.36
CA ASP A 128 21.44 -16.11 -8.56
C ASP A 128 22.34 -14.86 -8.58
N ASP A 129 23.59 -15.13 -8.98
CA ASP A 129 24.73 -14.27 -9.33
C ASP A 129 24.44 -13.19 -10.41
N THR A 130 23.20 -12.70 -10.50
CA THR A 130 22.89 -11.55 -11.34
C THR A 130 23.48 -10.28 -10.71
N PRO A 131 24.29 -9.49 -11.44
CA PRO A 131 24.79 -8.22 -10.95
C PRO A 131 23.62 -7.22 -10.89
N GLY A 132 22.91 -7.21 -9.77
CA GLY A 132 21.78 -6.33 -9.49
C GLY A 132 21.60 -6.27 -7.99
N ARG A 133 22.19 -5.24 -7.38
CA ARG A 133 22.29 -5.02 -5.92
C ARG A 133 21.03 -5.45 -5.18
N ASN A 134 21.20 -6.31 -4.17
CA ASN A 134 20.13 -6.55 -3.21
C ASN A 134 19.93 -5.27 -2.40
N CYS A 135 18.87 -4.53 -2.73
CA CYS A 135 18.55 -3.25 -2.10
C CYS A 135 17.90 -3.40 -0.71
N ILE A 136 17.75 -4.63 -0.21
CA ILE A 136 17.14 -4.96 1.08
C ILE A 136 18.26 -5.30 2.06
N GLU A 137 18.36 -4.49 3.12
CA GLU A 137 19.28 -4.73 4.24
C GLU A 137 18.76 -5.84 5.15
N ALA A 138 17.47 -5.79 5.49
CA ALA A 138 16.84 -6.74 6.38
C ALA A 138 15.31 -6.74 6.20
N VAL A 139 14.67 -7.79 6.69
CA VAL A 139 13.22 -7.82 6.91
C VAL A 139 12.98 -8.06 8.39
N ARG A 140 12.06 -7.31 9.00
CA ARG A 140 11.56 -7.59 10.35
C ARG A 140 10.09 -7.97 10.26
N THR A 141 9.68 -9.03 10.95
CA THR A 141 8.28 -9.45 10.96
C THR A 141 7.70 -9.22 12.33
N LEU A 142 6.54 -8.56 12.36
CA LEU A 142 5.76 -8.32 13.56
C LEU A 142 4.39 -9.01 13.43
N HIS A 143 3.88 -9.51 14.55
CA HIS A 143 2.61 -10.19 14.62
C HIS A 143 1.69 -9.54 15.64
N HIS A 144 0.42 -9.35 15.29
CA HIS A 144 -0.59 -8.89 16.24
C HIS A 144 -1.20 -10.10 16.96
N PRO A 145 -1.01 -10.27 18.28
CA PRO A 145 -1.38 -11.49 19.00
C PRO A 145 -2.90 -11.77 19.00
N VAL A 146 -3.73 -10.71 19.03
CA VAL A 146 -5.20 -10.83 19.02
C VAL A 146 -5.79 -10.90 17.61
N LYS A 147 -5.30 -10.09 16.67
CA LYS A 147 -5.86 -10.00 15.31
C LYS A 147 -5.32 -11.08 14.38
N GLY A 148 -4.18 -11.68 14.71
CA GLY A 148 -3.49 -12.64 13.85
C GLY A 148 -2.83 -12.02 12.62
N SER A 149 -2.89 -10.69 12.47
CA SER A 149 -2.33 -9.98 11.32
C SER A 149 -0.81 -9.88 11.42
N THR A 150 -0.15 -9.87 10.26
CA THR A 150 1.31 -9.86 10.15
C THR A 150 1.77 -8.62 9.39
N ILE A 151 2.80 -7.95 9.89
CA ILE A 151 3.44 -6.82 9.23
C ILE A 151 4.89 -7.20 8.93
N HIS A 152 5.31 -6.97 7.69
CA HIS A 152 6.72 -7.04 7.31
C HIS A 152 7.26 -5.63 7.17
N ILE A 153 8.39 -5.36 7.83
CA ILE A 153 9.18 -4.15 7.66
C ILE A 153 10.36 -4.52 6.76
N ILE A 154 10.27 -4.18 5.49
CA ILE A 154 11.32 -4.37 4.49
C ILE A 154 12.25 -3.16 4.55
N ILE A 155 13.44 -3.38 5.07
CA ILE A 155 14.42 -2.33 5.32
C ILE A 155 15.33 -2.21 4.10
N SER A 156 15.36 -1.04 3.46
CA SER A 156 16.29 -0.77 2.37
C SER A 156 17.71 -0.56 2.90
N ASP A 157 18.71 -1.00 2.13
CA ASP A 157 20.13 -0.71 2.33
C ASP A 157 20.54 0.77 2.08
N SER A 158 19.56 1.63 1.79
CA SER A 158 19.76 3.02 1.40
C SER A 158 18.91 3.98 2.23
N SER A 159 19.11 5.28 2.01
CA SER A 159 18.27 6.34 2.59
C SER A 159 16.89 6.47 1.92
N SER A 160 16.47 5.52 1.07
CA SER A 160 15.18 5.52 0.39
C SER A 160 14.48 4.18 0.58
N ALA A 161 13.17 4.20 0.84
CA ALA A 161 12.35 2.99 0.89
C ALA A 161 12.09 2.34 -0.48
N LEU A 162 12.35 3.05 -1.58
CA LEU A 162 11.89 2.65 -2.91
C LEU A 162 12.77 1.62 -3.64
N PRO A 163 14.11 1.58 -3.51
CA PRO A 163 14.94 0.64 -4.26
C PRO A 163 14.52 -0.84 -4.12
N PRO A 164 14.13 -1.35 -2.94
CA PRO A 164 13.52 -2.68 -2.83
C PRO A 164 12.30 -2.90 -3.73
N ILE A 165 11.40 -1.91 -3.83
CA ILE A 165 10.18 -1.99 -4.64
C ILE A 165 10.52 -2.08 -6.13
N TYR A 166 11.55 -1.39 -6.59
CA TYR A 166 12.00 -1.45 -7.98
C TYR A 166 12.82 -2.71 -8.30
N SER A 167 13.34 -3.39 -7.27
CA SER A 167 14.13 -4.62 -7.44
C SER A 167 13.28 -5.88 -7.60
N VAL A 168 11.96 -5.80 -7.38
CA VAL A 168 11.07 -6.95 -7.60
C VAL A 168 10.96 -7.29 -9.09
N HIS A 169 10.88 -8.58 -9.43
CA HIS A 169 10.85 -9.01 -10.84
C HIS A 169 9.48 -8.84 -11.53
N SER A 170 8.51 -8.18 -10.89
CA SER A 170 7.15 -8.02 -11.42
C SER A 170 6.64 -6.59 -11.31
N THR A 171 6.29 -5.99 -12.44
CA THR A 171 5.66 -4.65 -12.51
C THR A 171 4.32 -4.58 -11.77
N PHE A 172 3.70 -5.74 -11.51
CA PHE A 172 2.51 -5.90 -10.69
C PHE A 172 2.69 -5.46 -9.23
N LEU A 173 3.91 -5.61 -8.70
CA LEU A 173 4.24 -5.28 -7.31
C LEU A 173 4.96 -3.93 -7.19
N MET A 174 5.23 -3.24 -8.31
CA MET A 174 5.88 -1.93 -8.32
C MET A 174 4.89 -0.78 -8.08
N ASN A 175 4.05 -0.96 -7.07
CA ASN A 175 3.04 -0.03 -6.59
C ASN A 175 3.31 0.27 -5.13
N PHE A 176 3.07 1.51 -4.70
CA PHE A 176 3.24 1.88 -3.31
C PHE A 176 2.32 3.00 -2.88
N VAL A 177 2.11 3.11 -1.57
CA VAL A 177 1.33 4.17 -0.93
C VAL A 177 2.24 4.88 0.05
N SER A 178 2.42 6.19 -0.14
CA SER A 178 3.06 7.05 0.85
C SER A 178 2.00 7.80 1.66
N ALA A 179 2.44 8.57 2.64
CA ALA A 179 1.56 9.51 3.34
C ALA A 179 0.82 10.48 2.41
N ASN A 180 1.43 10.79 1.25
CA ASN A 180 1.01 11.86 0.34
C ASN A 180 0.24 11.35 -0.88
N GLY A 181 0.23 10.05 -1.17
CA GLY A 181 -0.46 9.53 -2.34
C GLY A 181 -0.29 8.04 -2.59
N ILE A 182 -0.93 7.59 -3.66
CA ILE A 182 -0.87 6.23 -4.19
C ILE A 182 -0.16 6.30 -5.53
N TYR A 183 0.80 5.40 -5.75
CA TYR A 183 1.71 5.42 -6.89
C TYR A 183 1.73 4.06 -7.56
N SER A 184 1.64 4.07 -8.89
CA SER A 184 1.91 2.92 -9.73
C SER A 184 3.01 3.30 -10.70
N CYS A 185 4.09 2.52 -10.73
CA CYS A 185 5.21 2.81 -11.62
C CYS A 185 4.91 2.41 -13.06
N TYR A 186 4.02 1.42 -13.23
CA TYR A 186 3.68 0.86 -14.54
C TYR A 186 2.16 0.60 -14.66
N PRO A 187 1.30 1.63 -14.50
CA PRO A 187 -0.16 1.46 -14.40
C PRO A 187 -0.75 0.64 -15.55
N SER A 188 -0.33 0.92 -16.79
CA SER A 188 -0.81 0.18 -17.96
C SER A 188 -0.36 -1.29 -18.03
N LEU A 189 0.75 -1.65 -17.39
CA LEU A 189 1.21 -3.05 -17.33
C LEU A 189 0.62 -3.77 -16.12
N THR A 190 0.50 -3.09 -14.97
CA THR A 190 -0.15 -3.62 -13.77
C THR A 190 -1.59 -4.01 -14.07
N GLU A 191 -2.34 -3.21 -14.82
CA GLU A 191 -3.75 -3.47 -15.13
C GLU A 191 -3.99 -4.51 -16.25
N ARG A 192 -3.00 -4.76 -17.13
CA ARG A 192 -3.15 -5.68 -18.27
C ARG A 192 -2.83 -7.14 -17.96
N ASN A 193 -2.10 -7.40 -16.87
CA ASN A 193 -1.59 -8.73 -16.52
C ASN A 193 -2.42 -9.42 -15.43
N ILE A 194 -3.70 -9.03 -15.29
CA ILE A 194 -4.68 -9.58 -14.35
C ILE A 194 -5.80 -10.24 -15.14
#